data_AF-A0AAE7DFT0-F1
#
_entry.id   AF-A0AAE7DFT0-F1
#
_cell.length_a   1.000
_cell.length_b   1.000
_cell.length_c   1.000
_cell.angle_alpha   90.00
_cell.angle_beta   90.00
_cell.angle_gamma   90.00
#
_symmetry.space_group_name_H-M   'P 1'
#
loop_
_entity.id
_entity.type
_entity.pdbx_description
1 polymer ?
#
loop_
_entity_poly.entity_id
_entity_poly.type
_entity_poly.pdbx_seq_one_letter_code
_entity_poly.pdbx_strand_id
1 'polypeptide(L)'
;MRHRGAQFWLWLNKRLPVKSYEDVLVDGRQIEVQARITPQGMTQVFIGIYAANGSSICEEFHDRSLREPFALALQWGGQRARAILLETQPFIAPHRAQLTLSTIITDETVLALRRLEMSKYERLKIMADDAQAEYTAALSAMLELMRSPKVDPQVWDEHSERLRQAIDRRVCVQRSYLS
;
A
#
# COMPACT_ATOMS: atom_id res chain seq x y z
N MET A 1 26.68 4.76 1.00
CA MET A 1 27.27 3.44 0.62
C MET A 1 26.22 2.36 0.95
N ARG A 2 26.03 1.33 0.11
CA ARG A 2 25.00 0.29 0.34
C ARG A 2 25.48 -0.73 1.39
N HIS A 3 24.64 -1.04 2.37
CA HIS A 3 24.87 -2.06 3.38
C HIS A 3 24.38 -3.40 2.84
N ARG A 4 25.31 -4.23 2.36
CA ARG A 4 25.04 -5.52 1.71
C ARG A 4 24.61 -6.58 2.71
N GLY A 5 23.53 -7.27 2.41
CA GLY A 5 23.02 -8.41 3.17
C GLY A 5 23.62 -9.75 2.74
N ALA A 6 23.15 -10.82 3.39
CA ALA A 6 23.67 -12.17 3.17
C ALA A 6 23.42 -12.68 1.74
N GLN A 7 22.31 -12.30 1.11
CA GLN A 7 21.94 -12.75 -0.23
C GLN A 7 22.91 -12.21 -1.28
N PHE A 8 23.34 -10.94 -1.15
CA PHE A 8 24.39 -10.39 -1.99
C PHE A 8 25.69 -11.18 -1.88
N TRP A 9 26.13 -11.51 -0.65
CA TRP A 9 27.40 -12.21 -0.43
C TRP A 9 27.37 -13.67 -0.91
N LEU A 10 26.22 -14.35 -0.74
CA LEU A 10 26.00 -15.70 -1.28
C LEU A 10 26.01 -15.71 -2.80
N TRP A 11 25.40 -14.69 -3.41
CA TRP A 11 25.40 -14.56 -4.85
C TRP A 11 26.79 -14.19 -5.37
N LEU A 12 27.50 -13.23 -4.77
CA LEU A 12 28.73 -12.64 -5.31
C LEU A 12 29.77 -13.67 -5.79
N ASN A 13 30.19 -13.55 -7.05
CA ASN A 13 31.34 -14.29 -7.59
C ASN A 13 32.16 -13.37 -8.50
N LYS A 14 33.32 -12.92 -7.99
CA LYS A 14 34.19 -11.95 -8.68
C LYS A 14 34.81 -12.48 -9.99
N ARG A 15 34.76 -13.80 -10.23
CA ARG A 15 35.30 -14.41 -11.45
C ARG A 15 34.34 -14.34 -12.63
N LEU A 16 33.07 -14.03 -12.38
CA LEU A 16 32.04 -13.97 -13.39
C LEU A 16 31.78 -12.51 -13.80
N PRO A 17 31.80 -12.18 -15.10
CA PRO A 17 31.37 -10.87 -15.57
C PRO A 17 29.92 -10.60 -15.19
N VAL A 18 29.64 -9.37 -14.81
CA VAL A 18 28.30 -8.93 -14.42
C VAL A 18 27.87 -7.77 -15.32
N LYS A 19 26.59 -7.75 -15.67
CA LYS A 19 25.90 -6.58 -16.22
C LYS A 19 24.93 -6.04 -15.19
N SER A 20 24.85 -4.73 -15.05
CA SER A 20 24.06 -4.07 -14.02
C SER A 20 23.05 -3.10 -14.62
N TYR A 21 21.93 -2.97 -13.92
CA TYR A 21 20.94 -1.92 -14.07
C TYR A 21 20.73 -1.31 -12.68
N GLU A 22 20.82 0.01 -12.58
CA GLU A 22 20.54 0.73 -11.35
C GLU A 22 19.49 1.79 -11.61
N ASP A 23 18.61 2.00 -10.63
CA ASP A 23 17.56 3.00 -10.67
C ASP A 23 17.41 3.64 -9.29
N VAL A 24 17.05 4.92 -9.25
CA VAL A 24 16.81 5.67 -8.01
C VAL A 24 15.41 6.23 -8.08
N LEU A 25 14.56 5.79 -7.15
CA LEU A 25 13.18 6.26 -7.04
C LEU A 25 13.12 7.68 -6.50
N VAL A 26 11.98 8.34 -6.73
CA VAL A 26 11.71 9.73 -6.29
C VAL A 26 11.87 9.91 -4.77
N ASP A 27 11.59 8.87 -3.99
CA ASP A 27 11.73 8.87 -2.53
C ASP A 27 13.15 8.51 -2.04
N GLY A 28 14.11 8.40 -2.97
CA GLY A 28 15.51 8.11 -2.68
C GLY A 28 15.82 6.62 -2.47
N ARG A 29 14.84 5.72 -2.53
CA ARG A 29 15.11 4.27 -2.57
C ARG A 29 15.88 3.92 -3.84
N GLN A 30 16.77 2.94 -3.74
CA GLN A 30 17.64 2.53 -4.82
C GLN A 30 17.35 1.09 -5.20
N ILE A 31 17.21 0.83 -6.51
CA ILE A 31 17.15 -0.50 -7.09
C ILE A 31 18.50 -0.80 -7.74
N GLU A 32 19.00 -1.99 -7.50
CA GLU A 32 20.16 -2.55 -8.18
C GLU A 32 19.79 -3.94 -8.67
N VAL A 33 19.94 -4.15 -9.97
CA VAL A 33 19.74 -5.44 -10.62
C VAL A 33 21.05 -5.81 -11.29
N GLN A 34 21.54 -7.00 -11.00
CA GLN A 34 22.77 -7.51 -11.59
C GLN A 34 22.49 -8.86 -12.25
N ALA A 35 22.98 -9.07 -13.46
CA ALA A 35 22.86 -10.32 -14.19
C ALA A 35 24.23 -10.88 -14.52
N ARG A 36 24.36 -12.20 -14.45
CA ARG A 36 25.57 -12.94 -14.82
C ARG A 36 25.22 -14.27 -15.46
N ILE A 37 26.21 -14.89 -16.08
CA ILE A 37 26.10 -16.27 -16.59
C ILE A 37 27.05 -17.14 -15.79
N THR A 38 26.56 -18.27 -15.28
CA THR A 38 27.37 -19.26 -14.58
C THR A 38 28.24 -20.04 -15.57
N PRO A 39 29.29 -20.76 -15.11
CA PRO A 39 30.07 -21.63 -16.00
C PRO A 39 29.23 -22.68 -16.73
N GLN A 40 28.09 -23.09 -16.17
CA GLN A 40 27.13 -24.02 -16.75
C GLN A 40 26.20 -23.36 -17.80
N GLY A 41 26.34 -22.05 -18.04
CA GLY A 41 25.54 -21.30 -19.00
C GLY A 41 24.18 -20.83 -18.46
N MET A 42 23.94 -20.94 -17.15
CA MET A 42 22.70 -20.48 -16.53
C MET A 42 22.76 -18.97 -16.31
N THR A 43 21.77 -18.24 -16.80
CA THR A 43 21.64 -16.81 -16.48
C THR A 43 21.06 -16.66 -15.08
N GLN A 44 21.77 -15.94 -14.22
CA GLN A 44 21.35 -15.62 -12.86
C GLN A 44 21.16 -14.13 -12.71
N VAL A 45 20.17 -13.73 -11.92
CA VAL A 45 19.86 -12.34 -11.62
C VAL A 45 19.87 -12.13 -10.11
N PHE A 46 20.61 -11.14 -9.65
CA PHE A 46 20.52 -10.59 -8.30
C PHE A 46 19.71 -9.29 -8.34
N ILE A 47 18.90 -9.09 -7.31
CA ILE A 47 18.05 -7.92 -7.11
C ILE A 47 18.29 -7.42 -5.69
N GLY A 48 18.68 -6.16 -5.58
CA GLY A 48 18.83 -5.46 -4.31
C GLY A 48 17.99 -4.19 -4.29
N ILE A 49 17.25 -3.99 -3.20
CA ILE A 49 16.46 -2.79 -2.92
C ILE A 49 17.00 -2.18 -1.64
N TYR A 50 17.41 -0.92 -1.72
CA TYR A 50 18.05 -0.21 -0.61
C TYR A 50 17.31 1.08 -0.28
N ALA A 51 17.27 1.44 1.00
CA ALA A 51 16.80 2.73 1.45
C ALA A 51 17.76 3.85 1.06
N ALA A 52 17.32 5.11 1.14
CA ALA A 52 18.14 6.28 0.81
C ALA A 52 19.43 6.36 1.65
N ASN A 53 19.41 5.85 2.88
CA ASN A 53 20.59 5.76 3.75
C ASN A 53 21.53 4.59 3.39
N GLY A 54 21.19 3.78 2.38
CA GLY A 54 21.93 2.61 1.94
C GLY A 54 21.59 1.30 2.66
N SER A 55 20.68 1.30 3.63
CA SER A 55 20.26 0.07 4.33
C SER A 55 19.53 -0.89 3.38
N SER A 56 19.82 -2.18 3.46
CA SER A 56 19.11 -3.20 2.68
C SER A 56 17.66 -3.29 3.15
N ILE A 57 16.72 -3.11 2.21
CA ILE A 57 15.29 -3.38 2.40
C ILE A 57 14.99 -4.82 2.02
N CYS A 58 15.50 -5.25 0.86
CA CYS A 58 15.30 -6.59 0.33
C CYS A 58 16.47 -6.93 -0.60
N GLU A 59 16.93 -8.18 -0.54
CA GLU A 59 17.87 -8.75 -1.48
C GLU A 59 17.39 -10.15 -1.87
N GLU A 60 17.37 -10.45 -3.16
CA GLU A 60 17.00 -11.76 -3.70
C GLU A 60 17.94 -12.11 -4.87
N PHE A 61 18.12 -13.40 -5.16
CA PHE A 61 18.69 -13.83 -6.43
C PHE A 61 17.94 -15.04 -7.00
N HIS A 62 17.94 -15.13 -8.32
CA HIS A 62 17.13 -16.09 -9.08
C HIS A 62 17.91 -16.70 -10.23
N ASP A 63 17.72 -18.00 -10.44
CA ASP A 63 18.11 -18.72 -11.64
C ASP A 63 17.02 -18.51 -12.70
N ARG A 64 17.38 -17.96 -13.86
CA ARG A 64 16.42 -17.62 -14.92
C ARG A 64 16.25 -18.74 -15.95
N SER A 65 17.18 -18.82 -16.90
CA SER A 65 17.21 -19.86 -17.91
C SER A 65 18.60 -19.98 -18.54
N LEU A 66 18.82 -21.09 -19.23
CA LEU A 66 20.05 -21.32 -19.98
C LEU A 66 20.15 -20.31 -21.12
N ARG A 67 21.25 -19.54 -21.13
CA ARG A 67 21.59 -18.56 -22.17
C ARG A 67 20.54 -17.45 -22.37
N GLU A 68 19.76 -17.09 -21.34
CA GLU A 68 18.92 -15.89 -21.42
C GLU A 68 19.79 -14.65 -21.68
N PRO A 69 19.45 -13.81 -22.67
CA PRO A 69 20.14 -12.55 -22.89
C PRO A 69 20.08 -11.64 -21.66
N PHE A 70 21.18 -10.96 -21.34
CA PHE A 70 21.25 -10.05 -20.19
C PHE A 70 20.17 -8.96 -20.20
N ALA A 71 19.80 -8.44 -21.37
CA ALA A 71 18.76 -7.41 -21.47
C ALA A 71 17.41 -7.89 -20.92
N LEU A 72 17.00 -9.12 -21.26
CA LEU A 72 15.75 -9.72 -20.76
C LEU A 72 15.84 -10.04 -19.27
N ALA A 73 16.98 -10.58 -18.83
CA ALA A 73 17.22 -10.91 -17.43
C ALA A 73 17.20 -9.65 -16.54
N LEU A 74 17.83 -8.56 -16.98
CA LEU A 74 17.84 -7.27 -16.29
C LEU A 74 16.47 -6.60 -16.30
N GLN A 75 15.76 -6.63 -17.43
CA GLN A 75 14.39 -6.11 -17.53
C GLN A 75 13.46 -6.83 -16.55
N TRP A 76 13.53 -8.16 -16.51
CA TRP A 76 12.77 -8.97 -15.56
C TRP A 76 13.13 -8.63 -14.11
N GLY A 77 14.43 -8.50 -13.80
CA GLY A 77 14.87 -8.13 -12.45
C GLY A 77 14.39 -6.75 -12.02
N GLY A 78 14.35 -5.78 -12.95
CA GLY A 78 13.78 -4.45 -12.70
C GLY A 78 12.27 -4.49 -12.45
N GLN A 79 11.54 -5.31 -13.20
CA GLN A 79 10.11 -5.53 -12.97
C GLN A 79 9.85 -6.20 -11.62
N ARG A 80 10.63 -7.22 -11.25
CA ARG A 80 10.53 -7.90 -9.95
C ARG A 80 10.85 -6.95 -8.79
N ALA A 81 11.88 -6.10 -8.92
CA ALA A 81 12.19 -5.09 -7.91
C ALA A 81 11.02 -4.12 -7.69
N ARG A 82 10.38 -3.67 -8.77
CA ARG A 82 9.19 -2.81 -8.70
C ARG A 82 7.99 -3.52 -8.08
N ALA A 83 7.78 -4.80 -8.38
CA ALA A 83 6.73 -5.59 -7.75
C ALA A 83 6.95 -5.72 -6.22
N ILE A 84 8.17 -6.04 -5.78
CA ILE A 84 8.51 -6.10 -4.34
C ILE A 84 8.26 -4.75 -3.68
N LEU A 85 8.63 -3.64 -4.34
CA LEU A 85 8.36 -2.31 -3.81
C LEU A 85 6.87 -2.04 -3.64
N LEU A 86 6.02 -2.46 -4.58
CA LEU A 86 4.56 -2.33 -4.46
C LEU A 86 3.99 -3.23 -3.36
N GLU A 87 4.50 -4.45 -3.21
CA GLU A 87 4.09 -5.40 -2.17
C GLU A 87 4.50 -4.94 -0.76
N THR A 88 5.66 -4.28 -0.65
CA THR A 88 6.25 -3.84 0.64
C THR A 88 5.84 -2.41 0.99
N GLN A 89 5.32 -1.64 0.04
CA GLN A 89 4.90 -0.27 0.32
C GLN A 89 3.73 -0.33 1.31
N PRO A 90 3.81 0.34 2.48
CA PRO A 90 2.62 0.54 3.27
C PRO A 90 1.60 1.21 2.34
N PHE A 91 0.36 0.75 2.34
CA PHE A 91 -0.71 1.41 1.61
C PHE A 91 -0.83 2.84 2.15
N ILE A 92 -0.18 3.78 1.47
CA ILE A 92 -0.34 5.20 1.71
C ILE A 92 -1.53 5.57 0.84
N ALA A 93 -2.72 5.57 1.45
CA ALA A 93 -3.86 6.18 0.82
C ALA A 93 -3.44 7.61 0.38
N PRO A 94 -3.65 8.01 -0.89
CA PRO A 94 -3.19 9.29 -1.45
C PRO A 94 -3.81 10.53 -0.77
N HIS A 95 -4.68 10.26 0.19
CA HIS A 95 -5.23 11.12 1.21
C HIS A 95 -5.10 10.21 2.41
N ARG A 96 -4.65 10.66 3.58
CA ARG A 96 -4.99 9.93 4.80
C ARG A 96 -6.51 10.00 4.87
N ALA A 97 -7.19 9.11 4.17
CA ALA A 97 -8.61 8.96 4.21
C ALA A 97 -8.80 8.59 5.67
N GLN A 98 -9.27 9.56 6.43
CA GLN A 98 -10.00 9.27 7.63
C GLN A 98 -11.09 8.30 7.15
N LEU A 99 -10.78 7.00 7.19
CA LEU A 99 -11.70 5.93 6.80
C LEU A 99 -12.85 5.82 7.79
N THR A 100 -12.86 6.72 8.77
CA THR A 100 -14.03 7.03 9.54
C THR A 100 -14.02 8.56 9.68
N LEU A 101 -15.14 9.16 9.30
CA LEU A 101 -15.66 10.29 10.06
C LEU A 101 -16.19 9.75 11.40
N SER A 102 -15.47 8.83 12.05
CA SER A 102 -15.93 8.37 13.35
C SER A 102 -15.79 9.58 14.24
N THR A 103 -16.93 9.98 14.80
CA THR A 103 -16.94 10.60 16.10
C THR A 103 -15.87 9.92 16.93
N ILE A 104 -14.94 10.70 17.48
CA ILE A 104 -13.99 10.20 18.47
C ILE A 104 -14.83 9.38 19.44
N ILE A 105 -14.63 8.06 19.46
CA ILE A 105 -15.37 7.18 20.34
C ILE A 105 -14.77 7.44 21.72
N THR A 106 -15.37 8.38 22.43
CA THR A 106 -14.99 8.75 23.79
C THR A 106 -15.48 7.71 24.79
N ASP A 107 -16.46 6.89 24.40
CA ASP A 107 -17.00 5.83 25.23
C ASP A 107 -16.01 4.65 25.33
N GLU A 108 -15.45 4.48 26.52
CA GLU A 108 -14.49 3.43 26.85
C GLU A 108 -15.07 2.03 26.68
N THR A 109 -16.38 1.84 26.89
CA THR A 109 -17.03 0.53 26.75
C THR A 109 -17.14 0.13 25.28
N VAL A 110 -17.45 1.09 24.39
CA VAL A 110 -17.48 0.88 22.94
C VAL A 110 -16.09 0.58 22.41
N LEU A 111 -15.05 1.26 22.92
CA LEU A 111 -13.66 0.95 22.59
C LEU A 111 -13.25 -0.45 23.06
N ALA A 112 -13.64 -0.85 24.27
CA ALA A 112 -13.33 -2.17 24.82
C ALA A 112 -13.97 -3.29 23.98
N LEU A 113 -15.26 -3.14 23.62
CA LEU A 113 -15.96 -4.10 22.76
C LEU A 113 -15.30 -4.26 21.39
N ARG A 114 -14.79 -3.17 20.80
CA ARG A 114 -14.09 -3.19 19.51
C ARG A 114 -12.68 -3.77 19.57
N ARG A 115 -12.09 -3.93 20.76
CA ARG A 115 -10.78 -4.54 20.99
C ARG A 115 -10.85 -6.05 21.23
N LEU A 116 -12.04 -6.60 21.49
CA LEU A 116 -12.22 -8.04 21.65
C LEU A 116 -12.01 -8.78 20.32
N GLU A 117 -11.60 -10.04 20.41
CA GLU A 117 -11.54 -10.93 19.25
C GLU A 117 -12.94 -11.16 18.70
N MET A 118 -13.30 -10.39 17.67
CA MET A 118 -14.56 -10.53 16.95
C MET A 118 -14.40 -11.44 15.75
N SER A 119 -15.44 -12.20 15.43
CA SER A 119 -15.57 -12.87 14.14
C SER A 119 -15.62 -11.85 12.99
N LYS A 120 -15.32 -12.29 11.77
CA LYS A 120 -15.42 -11.45 10.57
C LYS A 120 -16.82 -10.83 10.41
N TYR A 121 -17.86 -11.59 10.73
CA TYR A 121 -19.25 -11.15 10.64
C TYR A 121 -19.59 -10.05 11.64
N GLU A 122 -19.18 -10.18 12.91
CA GLU A 122 -19.40 -9.17 13.94
C GLU A 122 -18.69 -7.85 13.61
N ARG A 123 -17.48 -7.92 13.06
CA ARG A 123 -16.76 -6.73 12.57
C ARG A 123 -17.52 -6.04 11.44
N LEU A 124 -17.97 -6.80 10.44
CA LEU A 124 -18.73 -6.26 9.31
C LEU A 124 -20.06 -5.65 9.75
N LYS A 125 -20.74 -6.25 10.73
CA LYS A 125 -21.96 -5.70 11.32
C LYS A 125 -21.72 -4.36 11.99
N ILE A 126 -20.70 -4.26 12.86
CA ILE A 126 -20.35 -3.00 13.53
C ILE A 126 -19.98 -1.93 12.50
N MET A 127 -19.21 -2.29 11.47
CA MET A 127 -18.87 -1.36 10.40
C MET A 127 -20.10 -0.88 9.63
N ALA A 128 -21.09 -1.76 9.40
CA ALA A 128 -22.33 -1.40 8.72
C ALA A 128 -23.18 -0.45 9.58
N ASP A 129 -23.27 -0.72 10.88
CA ASP A 129 -23.98 0.13 11.85
C ASP A 129 -23.32 1.52 11.96
N ASP A 130 -21.98 1.57 12.01
CA ASP A 130 -21.21 2.83 12.00
C ASP A 130 -21.45 3.63 10.72
N ALA A 131 -21.39 2.98 9.55
CA ALA A 131 -21.61 3.63 8.27
C ALA A 131 -23.06 4.16 8.13
N GLN A 132 -24.03 3.44 8.70
CA GLN A 132 -25.42 3.88 8.77
C GLN A 132 -25.57 5.12 9.66
N ALA A 133 -24.93 5.13 10.83
CA ALA A 133 -24.96 6.26 11.75
C ALA A 133 -24.33 7.52 11.12
N GLU A 134 -23.16 7.38 10.48
CA GLU A 134 -22.48 8.47 9.75
C GLU A 134 -23.37 9.05 8.64
N TYR A 135 -24.05 8.21 7.86
CA TYR A 135 -25.02 8.65 6.85
C TYR A 135 -26.17 9.44 7.48
N THR A 136 -26.78 8.95 8.56
CA THR A 136 -27.88 9.67 9.21
C THR A 136 -27.45 11.02 9.76
N ALA A 137 -26.24 11.12 10.32
CA ALA A 137 -25.69 12.37 10.83
C ALA A 137 -25.35 13.37 9.71
N ALA A 138 -24.79 12.89 8.59
CA ALA A 138 -24.51 13.75 7.43
C ALA A 138 -25.81 14.26 6.78
N LEU A 139 -26.82 13.39 6.68
CA LEU A 139 -28.13 13.75 6.14
C LEU A 139 -28.84 14.78 7.04
N SER A 140 -28.83 14.59 8.36
CA SER A 140 -29.43 15.55 9.29
C SER A 140 -28.71 16.90 9.23
N ALA A 141 -27.38 16.91 9.20
CA ALA A 141 -26.60 18.15 9.07
C ALA A 141 -26.88 18.88 7.75
N MET A 142 -27.07 18.15 6.64
CA MET A 142 -27.45 18.73 5.35
C MET A 142 -28.88 19.30 5.38
N LEU A 143 -29.82 18.59 6.02
CA LEU A 143 -31.20 19.06 6.19
C LEU A 143 -31.27 20.33 7.04
N GLU A 144 -30.49 20.41 8.13
CA GLU A 144 -30.38 21.61 8.94
C GLU A 144 -29.76 22.77 8.16
N LEU A 145 -28.72 22.51 7.35
CA LEU A 145 -28.12 23.53 6.48
C LEU A 145 -29.14 24.07 5.47
N MET A 146 -29.93 23.19 4.84
CA MET A 146 -30.98 23.58 3.89
C MET A 146 -32.12 24.39 4.54
N ARG A 147 -32.33 24.26 5.85
CA ARG A 147 -33.31 25.07 6.61
C ARG A 147 -32.77 26.44 6.99
N SER A 148 -31.46 26.69 6.83
CA SER A 148 -30.85 27.99 7.13
C SER A 148 -31.29 29.05 6.09
N PRO A 149 -31.61 30.29 6.52
CA PRO A 149 -32.02 31.35 5.61
C PRO A 149 -30.89 31.84 4.70
N LYS A 150 -29.63 31.59 5.06
CA LYS A 150 -28.45 31.96 4.28
C LYS A 150 -27.38 30.90 4.47
N VAL A 151 -26.82 30.41 3.37
CA VAL A 151 -25.80 29.37 3.37
C VAL A 151 -24.60 29.86 2.58
N ASP A 152 -23.42 29.71 3.16
CA ASP A 152 -22.15 29.96 2.47
C ASP A 152 -21.90 28.85 1.44
N PRO A 153 -21.53 29.18 0.18
CA PRO A 153 -21.24 28.18 -0.84
C PRO A 153 -20.18 27.15 -0.43
N GLN A 154 -19.14 27.56 0.31
CA GLN A 154 -18.10 26.64 0.77
C GLN A 154 -18.64 25.64 1.80
N VAL A 155 -19.48 26.11 2.73
CA VAL A 155 -20.14 25.25 3.73
C VAL A 155 -21.11 24.29 3.05
N TRP A 156 -21.83 24.75 2.01
CA TRP A 156 -22.68 23.89 1.20
C TRP A 156 -21.89 22.77 0.52
N ASP A 157 -20.76 23.10 -0.10
CA ASP A 157 -19.91 22.13 -0.79
C ASP A 157 -19.32 21.11 0.20
N GLU A 158 -18.86 21.56 1.37
CA GLU A 158 -18.35 20.68 2.42
C GLU A 158 -19.42 19.70 2.94
N HIS A 159 -20.65 20.18 3.20
CA HIS A 159 -21.75 19.32 3.64
C HIS A 159 -22.23 18.36 2.54
N SER A 160 -22.27 18.82 1.29
CA SER A 160 -22.63 18.00 0.13
C SER A 160 -21.60 16.88 -0.09
N GLU A 161 -20.31 17.22 -0.02
CA GLU A 161 -19.21 16.26 -0.13
C GLU A 161 -19.25 15.24 1.01
N ARG A 162 -19.47 15.69 2.24
CA ARG A 162 -19.60 14.82 3.41
C ARG A 162 -20.76 13.83 3.27
N LEU A 163 -21.92 14.29 2.76
CA LEU A 163 -23.06 13.42 2.51
C LEU A 163 -22.76 12.39 1.41
N ARG A 164 -22.11 12.80 0.32
CA ARG A 164 -21.70 11.90 -0.76
C ARG A 164 -20.78 10.78 -0.25
N GLN A 165 -19.75 11.14 0.50
CA GLN A 165 -18.82 10.19 1.11
C GLN A 165 -19.52 9.20 2.05
N ALA A 166 -20.49 9.67 2.84
CA ALA A 166 -21.27 8.81 3.72
C ALA A 166 -22.17 7.82 2.95
N ILE A 167 -22.75 8.24 1.82
CA ILE A 167 -23.52 7.35 0.92
C ILE A 167 -22.62 6.26 0.34
N ASP A 168 -21.48 6.64 -0.24
CA ASP A 168 -20.56 5.70 -0.87
C ASP A 168 -20.04 4.65 0.13
N ARG A 169 -19.69 5.10 1.34
CA ARG A 169 -19.27 4.23 2.43
C ARG A 169 -20.35 3.26 2.87
N ARG A 170 -21.57 3.74 3.10
CA ARG A 170 -22.72 2.89 3.47
C ARG A 170 -22.94 1.78 2.43
N VAL A 171 -22.93 2.13 1.14
CA VAL A 171 -23.12 1.16 0.05
C VAL A 171 -21.97 0.15 0.00
N CYS A 172 -20.73 0.60 0.14
CA CYS A 172 -19.55 -0.26 0.13
C CYS A 172 -19.60 -1.29 1.28
N VAL A 173 -19.81 -0.83 2.51
CA VAL A 173 -19.83 -1.69 3.70
C VAL A 173 -21.03 -2.64 3.68
N GLN A 174 -22.21 -2.16 3.26
CA GLN A 174 -23.40 -3.00 3.14
C GLN A 174 -23.20 -4.14 2.14
N ARG A 175 -22.52 -3.90 1.01
CA ARG A 175 -22.17 -4.96 0.05
C ARG A 175 -21.23 -5.99 0.67
N SER A 176 -20.21 -5.56 1.42
CA SER A 176 -19.27 -6.46 2.09
C SER A 176 -19.89 -7.25 3.24
N TYR A 177 -20.94 -6.73 3.89
CA TYR A 177 -21.67 -7.44 4.95
C TYR A 177 -22.63 -8.50 4.41
N LEU A 178 -23.21 -8.26 3.22
CA LEU A 178 -24.18 -9.16 2.58
C LEU A 178 -23.55 -10.23 1.68
N SER A 179 -22.23 -10.16 1.45
CA SER A 179 -21.44 -11.11 0.65
C SER A 179 -20.85 -12.24 1.48
#